data_AF-A0A6N9ULZ1-F1
#
_entry.id   AF-A0A6N9ULZ1-F1
#
_cell.length_a   1.000
_cell.length_b   1.000
_cell.length_c   1.000
_cell.angle_alpha   90.00
_cell.angle_beta   90.00
_cell.angle_gamma   90.00
#
_symmetry.space_group_name_H-M   'P 1'
#
loop_
_entity.id
_entity.type
_entity.pdbx_description
1 polymer ?
#
loop_
_entity_poly.entity_id
_entity_poly.type
_entity_poly.pdbx_seq_one_letter_code
_entity_poly.pdbx_strand_id
1 'polypeptide(L)'
;MSDDTIRLVTVGRILRRRRRLLAVLVVVGALVGYGVSVLFPPRYTASASVLLPGPWEERELLTQVEIATSSEVVGKAADSLRWSGVSDKELRDRVSAKIADGNIIKISGTADSPERAQRLSDEVAQQFVTYAARIASGTTDPDGATGPEALRQQVKRTNQRITDLANAADPGQTVESVQARTELEKLRTALQDAMQKLDEADPASSRAGLVVMGPAPRPAGEAPPTRWQLVGGGALLFFVLAVAGHLAAARVNRRLRSEPEIAAALGSALLGTVDVPG
;
A
#
# COMPACT_ATOMS: atom_id res chain seq x y z
N MET A 1 -18.27 -34.92 32.07
CA MET A 1 -17.99 -34.90 30.62
C MET A 1 -19.20 -35.53 29.93
N SER A 2 -20.08 -34.78 29.23
CA SER A 2 -21.04 -35.34 28.23
C SER A 2 -22.11 -34.36 27.71
N ASP A 3 -22.33 -33.16 28.26
CA ASP A 3 -23.42 -32.30 27.75
C ASP A 3 -23.14 -31.68 26.35
N ASP A 4 -21.89 -31.34 26.05
CA ASP A 4 -21.52 -30.82 24.73
C ASP A 4 -21.58 -31.88 23.63
N THR A 5 -21.28 -33.14 23.96
CA THR A 5 -21.31 -34.24 23.01
C THR A 5 -22.75 -34.58 22.59
N ILE A 6 -23.70 -34.52 23.52
CA ILE A 6 -25.13 -34.75 23.24
C ILE A 6 -25.71 -33.60 22.39
N ARG A 7 -25.28 -32.36 22.61
CA ARG A 7 -25.65 -31.21 21.77
C ARG A 7 -25.11 -31.33 20.34
N LEU A 8 -23.85 -31.72 20.16
CA LEU A 8 -23.24 -31.90 18.83
C LEU A 8 -23.87 -33.03 18.02
N VAL A 9 -24.18 -34.17 18.64
CA VAL A 9 -24.85 -35.29 17.97
C VAL A 9 -26.28 -34.93 17.55
N THR A 10 -26.98 -34.13 18.36
CA THR A 10 -28.34 -33.66 18.05
C THR A 10 -28.34 -32.62 16.93
N VAL A 11 -27.40 -31.66 16.96
CA VAL A 11 -27.19 -30.69 15.87
C VAL A 11 -26.81 -31.41 14.57
N GLY A 12 -25.91 -32.40 14.64
CA GLY A 12 -25.52 -33.22 13.49
C GLY A 12 -26.67 -34.00 12.87
N ARG A 13 -27.61 -34.51 13.67
CA ARG A 13 -28.80 -35.24 13.19
C ARG A 13 -29.83 -34.31 12.52
N ILE A 14 -30.05 -33.13 13.08
CA ILE A 14 -30.93 -32.10 12.51
C ILE A 14 -30.37 -31.61 11.16
N LEU A 15 -29.05 -31.38 11.10
CA LEU A 15 -28.36 -30.97 9.89
C LEU A 15 -28.42 -32.07 8.81
N ARG A 16 -28.36 -33.35 9.21
CA ARG A 16 -28.41 -34.50 8.30
C ARG A 16 -29.75 -34.65 7.58
N ARG A 17 -30.87 -34.34 8.24
CA ARG A 17 -32.23 -34.46 7.67
C ARG A 17 -32.55 -33.40 6.60
N ARG A 18 -31.84 -32.27 6.60
CA ARG A 18 -32.02 -31.17 5.64
C ARG A 18 -30.76 -30.85 4.83
N ARG A 19 -29.85 -31.83 4.66
CA ARG A 19 -28.63 -31.70 3.84
C ARG A 19 -28.89 -31.18 2.43
N ARG A 20 -30.02 -31.55 1.81
CA ARG A 20 -30.42 -31.04 0.49
C ARG A 20 -30.66 -29.53 0.50
N LEU A 21 -31.33 -28.99 1.52
CA LEU A 21 -31.62 -27.56 1.62
C LEU A 21 -30.34 -26.75 1.91
N LEU A 22 -29.46 -27.29 2.75
CA LEU A 22 -28.13 -26.72 2.97
C LEU A 22 -27.30 -26.71 1.68
N ALA A 23 -27.26 -27.83 0.96
CA ALA A 23 -26.56 -27.91 -0.32
C ALA A 23 -27.11 -26.89 -1.33
N VAL A 24 -28.43 -26.73 -1.44
CA VAL A 24 -29.06 -25.73 -2.32
C VAL A 24 -28.65 -24.32 -1.92
N LEU A 25 -28.71 -23.96 -0.63
CA LEU A 25 -28.31 -22.62 -0.17
C LEU A 25 -26.82 -22.34 -0.42
N VAL A 26 -25.95 -23.33 -0.23
CA VAL A 26 -24.53 -23.21 -0.55
C VAL A 26 -24.32 -22.97 -2.04
N VAL A 27 -25.02 -23.72 -2.90
CA VAL A 27 -24.97 -23.53 -4.36
C VAL A 27 -25.49 -22.14 -4.75
N VAL A 28 -26.59 -21.69 -4.15
CA VAL A 28 -27.11 -20.32 -4.37
C VAL A 28 -26.08 -19.28 -3.93
N GLY A 29 -25.44 -19.44 -2.78
CA GLY A 29 -24.38 -18.55 -2.32
C GLY A 29 -23.17 -18.53 -3.25
N ALA A 30 -22.77 -19.70 -3.77
CA ALA A 30 -21.72 -19.82 -4.78
C ALA A 30 -22.09 -19.11 -6.09
N LEU A 31 -23.34 -19.24 -6.55
CA LEU A 31 -23.85 -18.56 -7.74
C LEU A 31 -23.94 -17.04 -7.54
N VAL A 32 -24.34 -16.58 -6.36
CA VAL A 32 -24.31 -15.14 -6.02
C VAL A 32 -22.87 -14.63 -6.01
N GLY A 33 -21.94 -15.35 -5.38
CA GLY A 33 -20.51 -15.01 -5.40
C GLY A 33 -19.92 -14.98 -6.80
N TYR A 34 -20.32 -15.92 -7.67
CA TYR A 34 -19.96 -15.93 -9.08
C TYR A 34 -20.56 -14.73 -9.83
N GLY A 35 -21.84 -14.42 -9.60
CA GLY A 35 -22.50 -13.25 -10.19
C GLY A 35 -21.78 -11.94 -9.84
N VAL A 36 -21.42 -11.77 -8.56
CA VAL A 36 -20.60 -10.62 -8.11
C VAL A 36 -19.25 -10.61 -8.82
N SER A 37 -18.58 -11.76 -8.96
CA SER A 37 -17.32 -11.86 -9.68
C SER A 37 -17.40 -11.49 -11.17
N VAL A 38 -18.56 -11.56 -11.80
CA VAL A 38 -18.75 -11.10 -13.19
C VAL A 38 -18.89 -9.57 -13.25
N LEU A 39 -19.47 -8.95 -12.22
CA LEU A 39 -19.58 -7.49 -12.11
C LEU A 39 -18.23 -6.83 -11.77
N PHE A 40 -17.36 -7.52 -11.06
CA PHE A 40 -16.03 -7.03 -10.70
C PHE A 40 -14.95 -7.77 -11.49
N PRO A 41 -14.46 -7.20 -12.62
CA PRO A 41 -13.46 -7.86 -13.45
C PRO A 41 -12.17 -8.14 -12.66
N PRO A 42 -11.41 -9.18 -13.06
CA PRO A 42 -10.18 -9.53 -12.39
C PRO A 42 -9.18 -8.38 -12.50
N ARG A 43 -8.53 -8.08 -11.38
CA ARG A 43 -7.48 -7.06 -11.31
C ARG A 43 -6.14 -7.74 -11.17
N TYR A 44 -5.09 -7.08 -11.66
CA TYR A 44 -3.71 -7.53 -11.57
C TYR A 44 -2.90 -6.43 -10.93
N THR A 45 -2.05 -6.78 -9.97
CA THR A 45 -1.20 -5.81 -9.27
C THR A 45 0.25 -6.17 -9.53
N ALA A 46 0.99 -5.26 -10.16
CA ALA A 46 2.44 -5.35 -10.26
C ALA A 46 3.07 -4.39 -9.24
N SER A 47 4.36 -4.56 -8.97
CA SER A 47 5.07 -3.65 -8.07
C SER A 47 6.51 -3.39 -8.52
N ALA A 48 6.90 -2.13 -8.57
CA ALA A 48 8.27 -1.69 -8.77
C ALA A 48 8.91 -1.34 -7.41
N SER A 49 10.20 -1.64 -7.26
CA SER A 49 10.97 -1.32 -6.05
C SER A 49 11.88 -0.13 -6.31
N VAL A 50 11.83 0.87 -5.43
CA VAL A 50 12.70 2.05 -5.46
C VAL A 50 13.58 2.04 -4.22
N LEU A 51 14.90 2.10 -4.43
CA LEU A 51 15.90 2.23 -3.38
C LEU A 51 16.07 3.70 -3.00
N LEU A 52 16.05 3.97 -1.70
CA LEU A 52 16.35 5.27 -1.12
C LEU A 52 17.73 5.17 -0.44
N PRO A 53 18.79 5.75 -1.02
CA PRO A 53 20.13 5.68 -0.44
C PRO A 53 20.25 6.57 0.81
N GLY A 54 21.13 6.19 1.75
CA GLY A 54 21.41 6.94 2.97
C GLY A 54 20.62 6.49 4.21
N PRO A 55 20.83 7.12 5.37
CA PRO A 55 20.04 6.85 6.57
C PRO A 55 18.67 7.55 6.46
N TRP A 56 17.59 6.78 6.57
CA TRP A 56 16.21 7.31 6.55
C TRP A 56 15.51 6.97 7.86
N GLU A 57 14.80 7.94 8.42
CA GLU A 57 13.88 7.67 9.53
C GLU A 57 12.54 7.14 9.00
N GLU A 58 11.85 6.34 9.82
CA GLU A 58 10.55 5.75 9.45
C GLU A 58 9.52 6.80 9.05
N ARG A 59 9.53 7.96 9.72
CA ARG A 59 8.63 9.10 9.41
C ARG A 59 8.91 9.71 8.04
N GLU A 60 10.18 9.74 7.65
CA GLU A 60 10.59 10.24 6.34
C GLU A 60 10.19 9.27 5.23
N LEU A 61 10.37 7.96 5.47
CA LEU A 61 9.91 6.91 4.54
C LEU A 61 8.39 6.98 4.32
N LEU A 62 7.60 7.22 5.37
CA LEU A 62 6.15 7.41 5.25
C LEU A 62 5.81 8.65 4.40
N THR A 63 6.58 9.73 4.53
CA THR A 63 6.42 10.91 3.69
C THR A 63 6.73 10.60 2.23
N GLN A 64 7.77 9.80 1.96
CA GLN A 64 8.11 9.38 0.60
C GLN A 64 7.03 8.48 -0.01
N VAL A 65 6.39 7.62 0.79
CA VAL A 65 5.23 6.81 0.36
C VAL A 65 4.08 7.72 -0.09
N GLU A 66 3.76 8.75 0.70
CA GLU A 66 2.70 9.71 0.36
C GLU A 66 3.02 10.50 -0.92
N ILE A 67 4.29 10.92 -1.07
CA ILE A 67 4.76 11.61 -2.28
C ILE A 67 4.67 10.70 -3.51
N ALA A 68 5.03 9.42 -3.39
CA ALA A 68 4.97 8.46 -4.49
C ALA A 68 3.53 8.23 -5.00
N THR A 69 2.52 8.41 -4.14
CA THR A 69 1.08 8.35 -4.50
C THR A 69 0.44 9.71 -4.73
N SER A 70 1.23 10.79 -4.72
CA SER A 70 0.71 12.16 -4.86
C SER A 70 0.09 12.40 -6.24
N SER A 71 -0.83 13.37 -6.31
CA SER A 71 -1.50 13.74 -7.56
C SER A 71 -0.55 14.21 -8.65
N GLU A 72 0.57 14.85 -8.29
CA GLU A 72 1.60 15.29 -9.23
C GLU A 72 2.30 14.08 -9.86
N VAL A 73 2.75 13.11 -9.06
CA VAL A 73 3.46 11.92 -9.55
C VAL A 73 2.53 11.04 -10.38
N VAL A 74 1.34 10.73 -9.86
CA VAL A 74 0.38 9.87 -10.57
C VAL A 74 -0.20 10.57 -11.80
N GLY A 75 -0.42 11.89 -11.73
CA GLY A 75 -0.88 12.69 -12.88
C GLY A 75 0.12 12.68 -14.02
N LYS A 76 1.42 12.87 -13.74
CA LYS A 76 2.47 12.77 -14.77
C LYS A 76 2.59 11.36 -15.35
N ALA A 77 2.39 10.32 -14.53
CA ALA A 77 2.35 8.95 -15.03
C ALA A 77 1.13 8.72 -15.94
N ALA A 78 -0.04 9.29 -15.61
CA ALA A 78 -1.23 9.25 -16.45
C ALA A 78 -1.00 9.94 -17.81
N ASP A 79 -0.39 11.12 -17.80
CA ASP A 79 -0.04 11.90 -18.99
C ASP A 79 0.93 11.13 -19.92
N SER A 80 1.86 10.39 -19.33
CA SER A 80 2.83 9.53 -20.04
C SER A 80 2.15 8.32 -20.69
N LEU A 81 1.29 7.63 -19.93
CA LEU A 81 0.61 6.39 -20.37
C LEU A 81 -0.48 6.63 -21.41
N ARG A 82 -1.15 7.78 -21.38
CA ARG A 82 -2.23 8.19 -22.31
C ARG A 82 -3.32 7.13 -22.51
N TRP A 83 -3.72 6.46 -21.43
CA TRP A 83 -4.76 5.43 -21.51
C TRP A 83 -6.14 6.05 -21.73
N SER A 84 -6.82 5.61 -22.78
CA SER A 84 -8.21 5.98 -23.04
C SER A 84 -9.16 5.28 -22.06
N GLY A 85 -10.03 6.03 -21.40
CA GLY A 85 -11.12 5.49 -20.59
C GLY A 85 -10.81 5.25 -19.11
N VAL A 86 -9.69 5.76 -18.60
CA VAL A 86 -9.39 5.78 -17.15
C VAL A 86 -9.21 7.24 -16.73
N SER A 87 -9.94 7.68 -15.71
CA SER A 87 -9.77 9.03 -15.16
C SER A 87 -8.53 9.11 -14.26
N ASP A 88 -7.92 10.29 -14.13
CA ASP A 88 -6.79 10.49 -13.20
C ASP A 88 -7.12 10.07 -11.77
N LYS A 89 -8.36 10.31 -11.35
CA LYS A 89 -8.85 9.88 -10.03
C LYS A 89 -8.84 8.35 -9.91
N GLU A 90 -9.35 7.67 -10.92
CA GLU A 90 -9.37 6.22 -10.95
C GLU A 90 -7.95 5.63 -11.04
N LEU A 91 -7.02 6.31 -11.72
CA LEU A 91 -5.62 5.91 -11.74
C LEU A 91 -4.97 6.07 -10.37
N ARG A 92 -5.26 7.16 -9.64
CA ARG A 92 -4.83 7.35 -8.25
C ARG A 92 -5.33 6.25 -7.32
N ASP A 93 -6.61 5.87 -7.43
CA ASP A 93 -7.19 4.80 -6.62
C ASP A 93 -6.59 3.41 -6.94
N ARG A 94 -5.90 3.27 -8.08
CA ARG A 94 -5.24 2.05 -8.54
C ARG A 94 -3.75 1.99 -8.20
N VAL A 95 -3.16 3.07 -7.70
CA VAL A 95 -1.75 3.16 -7.33
C VAL A 95 -1.63 3.16 -5.80
N SER A 96 -0.71 2.37 -5.27
CA SER A 96 -0.41 2.37 -3.83
C SER A 96 1.09 2.22 -3.62
N ALA A 97 1.63 2.86 -2.60
CA ALA A 97 3.03 2.68 -2.19
C ALA A 97 3.09 2.17 -0.75
N LYS A 98 4.10 1.34 -0.46
CA LYS A 98 4.36 0.82 0.88
C LYS A 98 5.85 0.74 1.14
N ILE A 99 6.25 0.92 2.38
CA ILE A 99 7.61 0.65 2.83
C ILE A 99 7.80 -0.88 2.78
N ALA A 100 8.89 -1.31 2.15
CA ALA A 100 9.37 -2.69 2.14
C ALA A 100 10.55 -2.84 3.12
N ASP A 101 11.40 -3.84 2.95
CA ASP A 101 12.52 -4.06 3.86
C ASP A 101 13.59 -2.98 3.70
N GLY A 102 13.95 -2.33 4.82
CA GLY A 102 14.97 -1.28 4.87
C GLY A 102 14.53 -0.01 4.14
N ASN A 103 15.42 0.56 3.33
CA ASN A 103 15.17 1.82 2.62
C ASN A 103 14.58 1.58 1.22
N ILE A 104 13.62 0.66 1.11
CA ILE A 104 13.00 0.30 -0.15
C ILE A 104 11.53 0.67 -0.08
N ILE A 105 11.06 1.40 -1.09
CA ILE A 105 9.63 1.69 -1.27
C ILE A 105 9.13 0.85 -2.43
N LYS A 106 8.02 0.14 -2.20
CA LYS A 106 7.34 -0.68 -3.18
C LYS A 106 6.13 0.06 -3.71
N ILE A 107 6.21 0.49 -4.97
CA ILE A 107 5.13 1.18 -5.68
C ILE A 107 4.36 0.15 -6.49
N SER A 108 3.07 0.04 -6.26
CA SER A 108 2.20 -0.98 -6.84
C SER A 108 1.09 -0.34 -7.68
N GLY A 109 1.00 -0.76 -8.94
CA GLY A 109 -0.04 -0.36 -9.88
C GLY A 109 -0.99 -1.51 -10.13
N THR A 110 -2.30 -1.24 -10.02
CA THR A 110 -3.36 -2.21 -10.26
C THR A 110 -4.09 -1.91 -11.57
N ALA A 111 -4.20 -2.90 -12.46
CA ALA A 111 -4.89 -2.74 -13.73
C ALA A 111 -5.64 -4.01 -14.18
N ASP A 112 -6.42 -3.88 -15.24
CA ASP A 112 -7.27 -4.96 -15.77
C ASP A 112 -6.49 -6.00 -16.60
N SER A 113 -5.20 -5.79 -16.80
CA SER A 113 -4.30 -6.75 -17.47
C SER A 113 -2.92 -6.74 -16.81
N PRO A 114 -2.19 -7.88 -16.82
CA PRO A 114 -0.83 -7.95 -16.29
C PRO A 114 0.12 -6.93 -16.90
N GLU A 115 0.05 -6.73 -18.23
CA GLU A 115 0.90 -5.79 -18.96
C GLU A 115 0.65 -4.34 -18.55
N ARG A 116 -0.62 -3.95 -18.38
CA ARG A 116 -0.96 -2.61 -17.90
C ARG A 116 -0.52 -2.42 -16.46
N ALA A 117 -0.70 -3.42 -15.59
CA ALA A 117 -0.31 -3.33 -14.19
C ALA A 117 1.20 -3.11 -14.04
N GLN A 118 1.99 -3.84 -14.82
CA GLN A 118 3.44 -3.64 -14.92
C GLN A 118 3.76 -2.21 -15.36
N ARG A 119 3.26 -1.78 -16.52
CA ARG A 119 3.55 -0.45 -17.08
C ARG A 119 3.16 0.69 -16.13
N LEU A 120 2.03 0.56 -15.44
CA LEU A 120 1.61 1.56 -14.46
C LEU A 120 2.60 1.65 -13.30
N SER A 121 3.03 0.52 -12.77
CA SER A 121 4.00 0.48 -11.66
C SER A 121 5.35 1.06 -12.07
N ASP A 122 5.81 0.71 -13.28
CA ASP A 122 7.08 1.18 -13.85
C ASP A 122 7.06 2.70 -14.08
N GLU A 123 6.00 3.22 -14.73
CA GLU A 123 5.87 4.65 -15.01
C GLU A 123 5.76 5.46 -13.72
N VAL A 124 4.94 5.03 -12.75
CA VAL A 124 4.82 5.75 -11.47
C VAL A 124 6.17 5.76 -10.73
N ALA A 125 6.90 4.64 -10.71
CA ALA A 125 8.22 4.60 -10.09
C ALA A 125 9.22 5.55 -10.78
N GLN A 126 9.19 5.62 -12.10
CA GLN A 126 10.04 6.53 -12.86
C GLN A 126 9.67 8.01 -12.63
N GLN A 127 8.38 8.33 -12.58
CA GLN A 127 7.91 9.69 -12.28
C GLN A 127 8.22 10.08 -10.84
N PHE A 128 8.15 9.15 -9.89
CA PHE A 128 8.53 9.41 -8.51
C PHE A 128 10.02 9.78 -8.38
N VAL A 129 10.91 9.00 -9.00
CA VAL A 129 12.36 9.32 -9.02
C VAL A 129 12.62 10.65 -9.71
N THR A 130 11.95 10.91 -10.84
CA THR A 130 12.08 12.19 -11.57
C THR A 130 11.61 13.37 -10.74
N TYR A 131 10.52 13.21 -10.01
CA TYR A 131 9.97 14.23 -9.11
C TYR A 131 10.91 14.49 -7.92
N ALA A 132 11.44 13.44 -7.30
CA ALA A 132 12.41 13.56 -6.22
C ALA A 132 13.70 14.26 -6.66
N ALA A 133 14.22 13.93 -7.85
CA ALA A 133 15.37 14.59 -8.45
C ALA A 133 15.10 16.09 -8.69
N ARG A 134 13.91 16.46 -9.17
CA ARG A 134 13.52 17.87 -9.37
C ARG A 134 13.47 18.66 -8.06
N ILE A 135 12.90 18.07 -7.02
CA ILE A 135 12.87 18.69 -5.69
C ILE A 135 14.31 18.87 -5.17
N ALA A 136 15.15 17.86 -5.33
CA ALA A 136 16.54 17.90 -4.88
C ALA A 136 17.37 18.97 -5.62
N SER A 137 17.14 19.13 -6.92
CA SER A 137 17.80 20.18 -7.72
C SER A 137 17.20 21.58 -7.53
N GLY A 138 16.16 21.74 -6.69
CA GLY A 138 15.52 23.04 -6.42
C GLY A 138 14.86 23.68 -7.65
N THR A 139 14.66 22.93 -8.72
CA THR A 139 14.09 23.41 -9.99
C THR A 139 12.57 23.21 -9.98
N THR A 140 11.90 23.98 -9.13
CA THR A 140 10.43 24.10 -9.20
C THR A 140 9.98 25.01 -10.35
N ASP A 141 10.88 25.85 -10.87
CA ASP A 141 10.69 26.66 -12.09
C ASP A 141 11.87 26.49 -13.08
N PRO A 142 11.62 26.47 -14.40
CA PRO A 142 12.69 26.51 -15.41
C PRO A 142 13.43 27.86 -15.47
N ASP A 143 12.92 28.92 -14.84
CA ASP A 143 13.44 30.30 -14.97
C ASP A 143 14.00 30.93 -13.67
N GLY A 144 14.12 30.17 -12.56
CA GLY A 144 14.49 30.74 -11.27
C GLY A 144 15.53 29.92 -10.51
N ALA A 145 16.81 30.26 -10.65
CA ALA A 145 17.88 29.73 -9.81
C ALA A 145 17.80 30.32 -8.38
N THR A 146 16.87 29.84 -7.55
CA THR A 146 16.71 30.22 -6.14
C THR A 146 17.08 29.09 -5.16
N GLY A 147 17.89 28.13 -5.62
CA GLY A 147 18.35 26.98 -4.82
C GLY A 147 19.72 27.13 -4.15
N PRO A 148 20.16 26.13 -3.37
CA PRO A 148 21.50 26.09 -2.75
C PRO A 148 22.64 26.25 -3.76
N GLU A 149 22.46 25.88 -5.03
CA GLU A 149 23.43 26.12 -6.10
C GLU A 149 23.66 27.60 -6.42
N ALA A 150 22.62 28.43 -6.34
CA ALA A 150 22.76 29.88 -6.53
C ALA A 150 23.58 30.51 -5.40
N LEU A 151 23.35 30.04 -4.16
CA LEU A 151 24.16 30.43 -2.99
C LEU A 151 25.62 29.98 -3.15
N ARG A 152 25.87 28.76 -3.66
CA ARG A 152 27.23 28.27 -3.96
C ARG A 152 27.93 29.16 -4.99
N GLN A 153 27.27 29.53 -6.08
CA GLN A 153 27.83 30.45 -7.07
C GLN A 153 28.12 31.83 -6.47
N GLN A 154 27.24 32.32 -5.60
CA GLN A 154 27.41 33.60 -4.93
C GLN A 154 28.61 33.60 -3.96
N VAL A 155 28.77 32.54 -3.16
CA VAL A 155 29.94 32.37 -2.28
C VAL A 155 31.23 32.27 -3.10
N LYS A 156 31.23 31.50 -4.19
CA LYS A 156 32.41 31.38 -5.08
C LYS A 156 32.80 32.72 -5.71
N ARG A 157 31.82 33.48 -6.24
CA ARG A 157 32.07 34.82 -6.81
C ARG A 157 32.53 35.82 -5.76
N THR A 158 31.96 35.77 -4.57
CA THR A 158 32.35 36.64 -3.45
C THR A 158 33.78 36.34 -3.01
N ASN A 159 34.16 35.07 -2.86
CA ASN A 159 35.54 34.67 -2.53
C ASN A 159 36.55 35.13 -3.58
N GLN A 160 36.21 34.99 -4.87
CA GLN A 160 37.07 35.51 -5.96
C GLN A 160 37.28 37.02 -5.85
N ARG A 161 36.21 37.79 -5.63
CA ARG A 161 36.31 39.25 -5.44
C ARG A 161 37.14 39.64 -4.22
N ILE A 162 37.02 38.91 -3.12
CA ILE A 162 37.81 39.15 -1.91
C ILE A 162 39.31 38.91 -2.21
N THR A 163 39.65 37.84 -2.94
CA THR A 163 41.03 37.57 -3.37
C THR A 163 41.55 38.67 -4.30
N ASP A 164 40.75 39.12 -5.26
CA ASP A 164 41.14 40.18 -6.19
C ASP A 164 41.37 41.52 -5.46
N LEU A 165 40.49 41.89 -4.52
CA LEU A 165 40.67 43.08 -3.69
C LEU A 165 41.91 42.97 -2.79
N ALA A 166 42.13 41.80 -2.18
CA ALA A 166 43.29 41.57 -1.31
C ALA A 166 44.61 41.66 -2.09
N ASN A 167 44.65 41.14 -3.32
CA ASN A 167 45.82 41.23 -4.20
C ASN A 167 46.06 42.64 -4.75
N ALA A 168 44.99 43.41 -4.99
CA ALA A 168 45.08 44.79 -5.45
C ALA A 168 45.51 45.77 -4.35
N ALA A 169 45.22 45.45 -3.08
CA ALA A 169 45.49 46.34 -1.95
C ALA A 169 46.94 46.26 -1.43
N ASP A 170 47.60 45.09 -1.44
CA ASP A 170 49.00 44.96 -0.96
C ASP A 170 49.71 43.70 -1.51
N PRO A 171 50.87 43.82 -2.21
CA PRO A 171 51.63 42.69 -2.76
C PRO A 171 52.29 41.75 -1.74
N GLY A 172 52.21 42.03 -0.44
CA GLY A 172 52.72 41.14 0.60
C GLY A 172 54.10 41.51 1.15
N GLN A 173 54.39 42.81 1.29
CA GLN A 173 55.69 43.29 1.78
C GLN A 173 55.73 43.55 3.30
N THR A 174 54.62 43.43 4.02
CA THR A 174 54.51 43.73 5.46
C THR A 174 54.08 42.52 6.28
N VAL A 175 54.50 42.46 7.56
CA VAL A 175 54.17 41.33 8.46
C VAL A 175 52.67 41.26 8.74
N GLU A 176 52.00 42.42 8.84
CA GLU A 176 50.54 42.52 8.91
C GLU A 176 49.84 41.88 7.70
N SER A 177 50.39 42.03 6.48
CA SER A 177 49.78 41.45 5.27
C SER A 177 49.82 39.91 5.24
N VAL A 178 50.87 39.31 5.82
CA VAL A 178 51.00 37.85 5.95
C VAL A 178 49.98 37.31 6.96
N GLN A 179 49.76 38.04 8.04
CA GLN A 179 48.78 37.69 9.08
C GLN A 179 47.35 37.78 8.53
N ALA A 180 47.05 38.83 7.77
CA ALA A 180 45.76 39.00 7.10
C ALA A 180 45.46 37.89 6.07
N ARG A 181 46.45 37.46 5.28
CA ARG A 181 46.31 36.32 4.36
C ARG A 181 46.04 35.01 5.08
N THR A 182 46.69 34.79 6.22
CA THR A 182 46.50 33.58 7.02
C THR A 182 45.08 33.50 7.58
N GLU A 183 44.54 34.62 8.08
CA GLU A 183 43.15 34.68 8.54
C GLU A 183 42.15 34.50 7.39
N LEU A 184 42.45 35.04 6.19
CA LEU A 184 41.62 34.82 5.00
C LEU A 184 41.55 33.35 4.61
N GLU A 185 42.68 32.64 4.63
CA GLU A 185 42.72 31.21 4.31
C GLU A 185 42.04 30.35 5.38
N LYS A 186 42.13 30.71 6.66
CA LYS A 186 41.32 30.08 7.71
C LYS A 186 39.83 30.27 7.45
N LEU A 187 39.41 31.49 7.11
CA LEU A 187 38.01 31.77 6.80
C LEU A 187 37.52 30.97 5.60
N ARG A 188 38.35 30.86 4.55
CA ARG A 188 38.07 30.06 3.35
C ARG A 188 37.92 28.59 3.68
N THR A 189 38.86 28.05 4.46
CA THR A 189 38.82 26.66 4.91
C THR A 189 37.56 26.42 5.75
N ALA A 190 37.25 27.30 6.69
CA ALA A 190 36.03 27.22 7.51
C ALA A 190 34.75 27.31 6.68
N LEU A 191 34.71 28.16 5.64
CA LEU A 191 33.59 28.24 4.70
C LEU A 191 33.44 26.96 3.87
N GLN A 192 34.55 26.40 3.38
CA GLN A 192 34.54 25.11 2.66
C GLN A 192 34.07 23.97 3.57
N ASP A 193 34.55 23.92 4.81
CA ASP A 193 34.17 22.92 5.80
C ASP A 193 32.69 23.05 6.20
N ALA A 194 32.19 24.29 6.33
CA ALA A 194 30.78 24.57 6.57
C ALA A 194 29.90 24.19 5.37
N MET A 195 30.36 24.44 4.15
CA MET A 195 29.66 23.99 2.93
C MET A 195 29.62 22.48 2.83
N GLN A 196 30.71 21.79 3.16
CA GLN A 196 30.77 20.34 3.16
C GLN A 196 29.84 19.73 4.22
N LYS A 197 29.81 20.29 5.44
CA LYS A 197 28.87 19.88 6.48
C LYS A 197 27.42 20.14 6.10
N LEU A 198 27.15 21.22 5.35
CA LEU A 198 25.82 21.49 4.83
C LEU A 198 25.40 20.41 3.82
N ASP A 199 26.31 19.96 2.93
CA ASP A 199 26.03 18.89 1.96
C ASP A 199 25.80 17.52 2.62
N GLU A 200 26.58 17.19 3.66
CA GLU A 200 26.40 15.97 4.44
C GLU A 200 25.09 15.97 5.24
N ALA A 201 24.61 17.15 5.63
CA ALA A 201 23.36 17.34 6.36
C ALA A 201 22.16 17.64 5.46
N ASP A 202 22.34 17.85 4.15
CA ASP A 202 21.27 18.26 3.24
C ASP A 202 20.39 17.06 2.86
N PRO A 203 19.12 17.00 3.32
CA PRO A 203 18.20 15.94 2.93
C PRO A 203 17.90 15.92 1.43
N ALA A 204 18.18 17.00 0.69
CA ALA A 204 18.06 17.04 -0.76
C ALA A 204 19.09 16.13 -1.45
N SER A 205 20.31 16.01 -0.90
CA SER A 205 21.36 15.09 -1.38
C SER A 205 20.87 13.63 -1.38
N SER A 206 20.25 13.21 -0.27
CA SER A 206 19.65 11.87 -0.12
C SER A 206 18.50 11.62 -1.09
N ARG A 207 17.76 12.68 -1.49
CA ARG A 207 16.65 12.60 -2.45
C ARG A 207 17.08 12.60 -3.92
N ALA A 208 18.30 13.05 -4.24
CA ALA A 208 18.81 13.04 -5.61
C ALA A 208 19.24 11.63 -6.09
N GLY A 209 19.40 10.68 -5.16
CA GLY A 209 19.94 9.35 -5.43
C GLY A 209 18.91 8.21 -5.50
N LEU A 210 17.61 8.49 -5.59
CA LEU A 210 16.63 7.40 -5.68
C LEU A 210 16.82 6.60 -6.97
N VAL A 211 16.83 5.27 -6.86
CA VAL A 211 17.05 4.37 -8.01
C VAL A 211 15.95 3.33 -8.07
N VAL A 212 15.34 3.17 -9.24
CA VAL A 212 14.44 2.03 -9.51
C VAL A 212 15.29 0.77 -9.61
N MET A 213 15.07 -0.20 -8.72
CA MET A 213 15.86 -1.44 -8.63
C MET A 213 15.66 -2.40 -9.82
N GLY A 214 14.70 -2.11 -10.70
CA GLY A 214 14.40 -2.88 -11.88
C GLY A 214 12.93 -2.74 -12.29
N PRO A 215 12.57 -3.23 -13.49
CA PRO A 215 11.19 -3.24 -13.93
C PRO A 215 10.32 -4.11 -13.02
N ALA A 216 9.08 -3.70 -12.81
CA ALA A 216 8.10 -4.45 -12.06
C ALA A 216 7.89 -5.83 -12.73
N PRO A 217 7.98 -6.93 -11.96
CA PRO A 217 7.71 -8.25 -12.51
C PRO A 217 6.24 -8.33 -12.95
N ARG A 218 5.99 -9.04 -14.06
CA ARG A 218 4.62 -9.29 -14.50
C ARG A 218 3.88 -10.12 -13.46
N PRO A 219 2.67 -9.70 -13.05
CA PRO A 219 1.90 -10.46 -12.09
C PRO A 219 1.49 -11.79 -12.70
N ALA A 220 1.82 -12.88 -12.00
CA ALA A 220 1.50 -14.24 -12.41
C ALA A 220 0.06 -14.65 -12.07
N GLY A 221 -0.69 -13.84 -11.30
CA GLY A 221 -2.03 -14.15 -10.83
C GLY A 221 -2.89 -12.92 -10.54
N GLU A 222 -4.20 -13.16 -10.38
CA GLU A 222 -5.19 -12.14 -10.04
C GLU A 222 -4.95 -11.59 -8.62
N ALA A 223 -5.07 -10.27 -8.48
CA ALA A 223 -5.09 -9.60 -7.19
C ALA A 223 -6.39 -9.93 -6.44
N PRO A 224 -6.34 -10.07 -5.11
CA PRO A 224 -7.54 -10.26 -4.30
C PRO A 224 -8.54 -9.09 -4.41
N PRO A 225 -9.86 -9.35 -4.32
CA PRO A 225 -10.49 -10.65 -4.19
C PRO A 225 -10.56 -11.42 -5.52
N THR A 226 -10.04 -12.65 -5.54
CA THR A 226 -10.09 -13.50 -6.75
C THR A 226 -11.48 -14.10 -6.94
N ARG A 227 -11.79 -14.55 -8.17
CA ARG A 227 -13.10 -15.17 -8.46
C ARG A 227 -13.43 -16.32 -7.51
N TRP A 228 -12.43 -17.15 -7.21
CA TRP A 228 -12.57 -18.29 -6.29
C TRP A 228 -12.81 -17.85 -4.84
N GLN A 229 -12.22 -16.72 -4.41
CA GLN A 229 -12.47 -16.15 -3.09
C GLN A 229 -13.89 -15.60 -2.98
N LEU A 230 -14.41 -14.95 -4.02
CA LEU A 230 -15.80 -14.45 -4.04
C LEU A 230 -16.81 -15.60 -4.04
N VAL A 231 -16.57 -16.63 -4.87
CA VAL A 231 -17.43 -17.83 -4.92
C VAL A 231 -17.39 -18.58 -3.59
N GLY A 232 -16.20 -18.86 -3.06
CA GLY A 232 -16.02 -19.55 -1.78
C GLY A 232 -16.58 -18.76 -0.60
N GLY A 233 -16.36 -17.44 -0.59
CA GLY A 233 -16.90 -16.52 0.42
C GLY A 233 -18.43 -16.46 0.38
N GLY A 234 -19.03 -16.36 -0.81
CA GLY A 234 -20.48 -16.41 -0.99
C GLY A 234 -21.09 -17.74 -0.54
N ALA A 235 -20.45 -18.86 -0.91
CA ALA A 235 -20.85 -20.20 -0.47
C ALA A 235 -20.79 -20.35 1.06
N LEU A 236 -19.71 -19.88 1.69
CA LEU A 236 -19.51 -19.93 3.14
C LEU A 236 -20.52 -19.05 3.88
N LEU A 237 -20.77 -17.84 3.39
CA LEU A 237 -21.75 -16.92 3.98
C LEU A 237 -23.14 -17.56 4.01
N PHE A 238 -23.59 -18.08 2.87
CA PHE A 238 -24.89 -18.74 2.78
C PHE A 238 -24.95 -20.03 3.59
N PHE A 239 -23.84 -20.77 3.70
CA PHE A 239 -23.76 -21.93 4.58
C PHE A 239 -24.03 -21.53 6.04
N VAL A 240 -23.33 -20.50 6.53
CA VAL A 240 -23.48 -20.02 7.92
C VAL A 240 -24.90 -19.50 8.16
N LEU A 241 -25.45 -18.71 7.23
CA LEU A 241 -26.83 -18.24 7.31
C LEU A 241 -27.84 -19.40 7.30
N ALA A 242 -27.60 -20.42 6.50
CA ALA A 242 -28.44 -21.61 6.46
C ALA A 242 -28.40 -22.38 7.78
N VAL A 243 -27.22 -22.55 8.39
CA VAL A 243 -27.07 -23.19 9.70
C VAL A 243 -27.78 -22.37 10.78
N ALA A 244 -27.54 -21.05 10.83
CA ALA A 244 -28.19 -20.15 11.78
C ALA A 244 -29.71 -20.16 11.61
N GLY A 245 -30.22 -20.10 10.37
CA GLY A 245 -31.64 -20.20 10.06
C GLY A 245 -32.24 -21.54 10.48
N HIS A 246 -31.51 -22.64 10.33
CA HIS A 246 -31.95 -23.96 10.83
C HIS A 246 -32.03 -24.00 12.36
N LEU A 247 -31.05 -23.44 13.06
CA LEU A 247 -31.05 -23.39 14.52
C LEU A 247 -32.18 -22.48 15.04
N ALA A 248 -32.40 -21.33 14.40
CA ALA A 248 -33.51 -20.45 14.72
C ALA A 248 -34.87 -21.12 14.45
N ALA A 249 -35.03 -21.78 13.29
CA ALA A 249 -36.25 -22.52 12.97
C ALA A 249 -36.48 -23.71 13.92
N ALA A 250 -35.42 -24.38 14.36
CA ALA A 250 -35.51 -25.44 15.38
C ALA A 250 -35.91 -24.87 16.75
N ARG A 251 -35.41 -23.68 17.12
CA ARG A 251 -35.75 -22.99 18.37
C ARG A 251 -37.18 -22.45 18.38
N VAL A 252 -37.69 -22.01 17.23
CA VAL A 252 -39.05 -21.44 17.08
C VAL A 252 -40.10 -22.53 16.88
N ASN A 253 -39.74 -23.69 16.31
CA ASN A 253 -40.64 -24.84 16.25
C ASN A 253 -40.85 -25.45 17.65
N ARG A 254 -41.78 -24.87 18.41
CA ARG A 254 -42.40 -25.46 19.62
C ARG A 254 -43.40 -26.57 19.28
N ARG A 255 -43.20 -27.30 18.17
CA ARG A 255 -44.07 -28.44 17.85
C ARG A 255 -43.61 -29.62 18.70
N LEU A 256 -44.43 -29.96 19.70
CA LEU A 256 -44.31 -31.15 20.53
C LEU A 256 -44.17 -32.36 19.61
N ARG A 257 -42.96 -32.92 19.53
CA ARG A 257 -42.65 -34.02 18.60
C ARG A 257 -42.01 -35.20 19.31
N SER A 258 -41.49 -34.99 20.52
CA SER A 258 -41.03 -36.09 21.34
C SER A 258 -42.18 -36.60 22.20
N GLU A 259 -42.28 -37.91 22.35
CA GLU A 259 -43.25 -38.60 23.19
C GLU A 259 -43.34 -38.02 24.62
N PRO A 260 -42.22 -37.70 25.31
CA PRO A 260 -42.28 -37.06 26.63
C PRO A 260 -42.80 -35.62 26.60
N GLU A 261 -42.53 -34.85 25.54
CA GLU A 261 -43.09 -33.48 25.39
C GLU A 261 -44.61 -33.53 25.21
N ILE A 262 -45.11 -34.49 24.42
CA ILE A 262 -46.55 -34.69 24.19
C ILE A 262 -47.24 -35.13 25.49
N ALA A 263 -46.65 -36.09 26.21
CA ALA A 263 -47.18 -36.57 27.48
C ALA A 263 -47.24 -35.45 28.53
N ALA A 264 -46.18 -34.64 28.64
CA ALA A 264 -46.12 -33.50 29.55
C ALA A 264 -47.13 -32.39 29.21
N ALA A 265 -47.33 -32.10 27.92
CA ALA A 265 -48.35 -31.13 27.49
C ALA A 265 -49.78 -31.60 27.75
N LEU A 266 -50.00 -32.92 27.76
CA LEU A 266 -51.28 -33.56 28.12
C LEU A 266 -51.45 -33.77 29.63
N GLY A 267 -50.47 -33.36 30.45
CA GLY A 267 -50.49 -33.56 31.91
C GLY A 267 -50.44 -35.04 32.32
N SER A 268 -49.91 -35.90 31.46
CA SER A 268 -49.89 -37.35 31.61
C SER A 268 -48.47 -37.88 31.78
N ALA A 269 -48.32 -38.98 32.53
CA ALA A 269 -47.05 -39.69 32.63
C ALA A 269 -46.88 -40.61 31.40
N LEU A 270 -45.71 -40.60 30.78
CA LEU A 270 -45.38 -41.51 29.68
C LEU A 270 -45.25 -42.94 30.23
N LEU A 271 -46.25 -43.78 29.99
CA LEU A 271 -46.30 -45.15 30.51
C LEU A 271 -45.58 -46.16 29.61
N GLY A 272 -45.36 -45.84 28.33
CA GLY A 272 -44.65 -46.69 27.38
C GLY A 272 -44.84 -46.23 25.94
N THR A 273 -43.99 -46.74 25.05
CA THR A 273 -44.04 -46.47 23.61
C THR A 273 -44.34 -47.77 22.87
N VAL A 274 -45.12 -47.68 21.80
CA VAL A 274 -45.43 -48.82 20.93
C VAL A 274 -44.98 -48.44 19.53
N ASP A 275 -43.90 -49.05 19.06
CA ASP A 275 -43.49 -48.96 17.68
C ASP A 275 -44.46 -49.79 16.84
N VAL A 276 -45.27 -49.12 16.03
CA VAL A 276 -46.11 -49.79 15.02
C VAL A 276 -45.26 -49.96 13.77
N PRO A 277 -44.93 -51.20 13.35
CA PRO A 277 -44.24 -51.40 12.10
C PRO A 277 -45.15 -50.96 10.94
N GLY A 278 -44.64 -50.07 10.10
CA GLY A 278 -45.24 -49.65 8.83
C GLY A 278 -44.43 -50.17 7.67
#